data_AF-A0AB36PAY6-F1
#
_entry.id   AF-A0AB36PAY6-F1
#
_cell.length_a   1.000
_cell.length_b   1.000
_cell.length_c   1.000
_cell.angle_alpha   90.00
_cell.angle_beta   90.00
_cell.angle_gamma   90.00
#
_symmetry.space_group_name_H-M   'P 1'
#
loop_
_entity.id
_entity.type
_entity.pdbx_description
1 polymer ?
#
loop_
_entity_poly.entity_id
_entity_poly.type
_entity_poly.pdbx_seq_one_letter_code
_entity_poly.pdbx_strand_id
1 'polypeptide(L)'
;MALHLQKYAAESFTPAEADQANRSALQQAIIAVLADGGAWFAQQISQRIRDKIVESVDSSALQEALWALVWQGVITSDIWAPLRALTRSSSNARTSTRRSHRARRGRPVYAQPVSPRVSYNTPNLAGRWSLLQVEPLNDTERMLALAENMLDRYGIISRQAVIAENIPGGFPSMQTLCRSMEDSGRIMRGRFVEGLGGAQFAERLTIDRLRDLATQATQTRHYTPVALSANDPANVWGNLLPWAAHPATLVPTRRAGALVVVSGGKLLLYLAQGGKKMLVWQEKEELLAPEIFQALTTALRREPRLRFTLTEVNDLPVRQTPMFTLLREAGFSSSPQGLDWG
;
A
#
# COMPACT_ATOMS: atom_id res chain seq x y z
N MET A 1 3.57 -4.56 4.61
CA MET A 1 4.99 -4.16 4.53
C MET A 1 5.05 -2.72 4.07
N ALA A 2 5.77 -1.89 4.83
CA ALA A 2 5.83 -0.45 4.64
C ALA A 2 7.19 -0.05 4.06
N LEU A 3 7.26 1.15 3.51
CA LEU A 3 8.50 1.76 3.03
C LEU A 3 8.98 2.75 4.09
N HIS A 4 10.24 2.64 4.48
CA HIS A 4 10.85 3.46 5.52
C HIS A 4 11.81 4.44 4.88
N LEU A 5 11.73 5.71 5.28
CA LEU A 5 12.75 6.68 4.90
C LEU A 5 14.04 6.31 5.60
N GLN A 6 15.16 6.23 4.86
CA GLN A 6 16.45 5.83 5.40
C GLN A 6 16.86 6.66 6.64
N LYS A 7 16.58 7.96 6.64
CA LYS A 7 16.86 8.86 7.77
C LYS A 7 16.11 8.50 9.07
N TYR A 8 14.99 7.79 8.98
CA TYR A 8 14.17 7.36 10.11
C TYR A 8 14.13 5.83 10.22
N ALA A 9 15.06 5.13 9.57
CA ALA A 9 15.09 3.67 9.59
C ALA A 9 15.29 3.15 11.02
N ALA A 10 16.13 3.81 11.82
CA ALA A 10 16.36 3.43 13.20
C ALA A 10 15.07 3.47 14.04
N GLU A 11 14.23 4.49 13.81
CA GLU A 11 13.00 4.73 14.56
C GLU A 11 11.82 3.86 14.08
N SER A 12 11.70 3.68 12.76
CA SER A 12 10.50 3.12 12.14
C SER A 12 10.64 1.66 11.70
N PHE A 13 11.86 1.16 11.55
CA PHE A 13 12.13 -0.21 11.12
C PHE A 13 12.67 -1.03 12.30
N THR A 14 12.15 -2.24 12.48
CA THR A 14 12.67 -3.22 13.45
C THR A 14 13.21 -4.42 12.67
N PRO A 15 14.53 -4.65 12.63
CA PRO A 15 15.10 -5.81 11.96
C PRO A 15 14.60 -7.10 12.63
N ALA A 16 14.16 -8.08 11.86
CA ALA A 16 13.84 -9.39 12.39
C ALA A 16 15.15 -10.14 12.72
N GLU A 17 15.49 -10.25 14.01
CA GLU A 17 16.70 -10.95 14.45
C GLU A 17 16.69 -12.44 14.06
N ALA A 18 15.51 -13.07 14.05
CA ALA A 18 15.33 -14.47 13.68
C ALA A 18 15.77 -14.81 12.24
N ASP A 19 15.76 -13.83 11.33
CA ASP A 19 16.10 -14.07 9.92
C ASP A 19 17.60 -14.09 9.65
N GLN A 20 18.44 -13.72 10.64
CA GLN A 20 19.89 -13.70 10.45
C GLN A 20 20.50 -15.10 10.35
N ALA A 21 20.01 -16.04 11.17
CA ALA A 21 20.54 -17.40 11.25
C ALA A 21 20.15 -18.27 10.05
N ASN A 22 19.06 -17.94 9.36
CA ASN A 22 18.49 -18.74 8.26
C ASN A 22 18.94 -18.28 6.86
N ARG A 23 19.96 -17.42 6.76
CA ARG A 23 20.42 -16.90 5.48
C ARG A 23 21.16 -17.95 4.65
N SER A 24 20.82 -18.05 3.37
CA SER A 24 21.52 -18.93 2.43
C SER A 24 22.97 -18.48 2.19
N ALA A 25 23.82 -19.39 1.70
CA ALA A 25 25.20 -19.05 1.34
C ALA A 25 25.29 -17.90 0.33
N LEU A 26 24.36 -17.83 -0.64
CA LEU A 26 24.29 -16.73 -1.60
C LEU A 26 23.93 -15.40 -0.92
N GLN A 27 22.98 -15.40 0.03
CA GLN A 27 22.62 -14.20 0.78
C GLN A 27 23.78 -13.69 1.65
N GLN A 28 24.51 -14.60 2.30
CA GLN A 28 25.71 -14.26 3.07
C GLN A 28 26.81 -13.68 2.17
N ALA A 29 27.01 -14.26 0.97
CA ALA A 29 27.97 -13.75 0.00
C ALA A 29 27.62 -12.33 -0.50
N ILE A 30 26.33 -12.07 -0.76
CA ILE A 30 25.85 -10.72 -1.12
C ILE A 30 26.17 -9.74 0.01
N ILE A 31 25.84 -10.08 1.26
CA ILE A 31 26.13 -9.22 2.41
C ILE A 31 27.62 -8.96 2.53
N ALA A 32 28.47 -9.98 2.39
CA ALA A 32 29.92 -9.83 2.46
C ALA A 32 30.48 -8.93 1.33
N VAL A 33 29.90 -8.98 0.13
CA VAL A 33 30.28 -8.06 -0.96
C VAL A 33 29.83 -6.63 -0.69
N LEU A 34 28.65 -6.42 -0.09
CA LEU A 34 28.14 -5.09 0.25
C LEU A 34 28.80 -4.50 1.51
N ALA A 35 29.31 -5.34 2.40
CA ALA A 35 30.04 -4.94 3.61
C ALA A 35 31.37 -4.24 3.32
N ASP A 36 31.99 -4.52 2.16
CA ASP A 36 33.21 -3.86 1.68
C ASP A 36 33.00 -2.35 1.38
N GLY A 37 31.77 -1.85 1.53
CA GLY A 37 31.39 -0.46 1.33
C GLY A 37 30.88 -0.17 -0.09
N GLY A 38 29.90 0.72 -0.17
CA GLY A 38 29.37 1.25 -1.44
C GLY A 38 28.05 0.63 -1.91
N ALA A 39 27.57 1.14 -3.05
CA ALA A 39 26.36 0.70 -3.72
C ALA A 39 26.69 0.17 -5.11
N TRP A 40 26.27 -1.05 -5.42
CA TRP A 40 26.69 -1.79 -6.60
C TRP A 40 25.50 -2.17 -7.49
N PHE A 41 25.68 -2.17 -8.80
CA PHE A 41 24.69 -2.74 -9.71
C PHE A 41 24.66 -4.28 -9.56
N ALA A 42 23.51 -4.91 -9.81
CA ALA A 42 23.36 -6.37 -9.65
C ALA A 42 24.40 -7.18 -10.44
N GLN A 43 24.78 -6.74 -11.65
CA GLN A 43 25.85 -7.39 -12.43
C GLN A 43 27.23 -7.30 -11.76
N GLN A 44 27.54 -6.17 -11.10
CA GLN A 44 28.79 -5.99 -10.36
C GLN A 44 28.81 -6.88 -9.10
N ILE A 45 27.66 -7.03 -8.43
CA ILE A 45 27.50 -7.95 -7.30
C ILE A 45 27.75 -9.39 -7.76
N SER A 46 27.12 -9.82 -8.86
CA SER A 46 27.34 -11.16 -9.44
C SER A 46 28.81 -11.41 -9.77
N GLN A 47 29.50 -10.45 -10.39
CA GLN A 47 30.91 -10.57 -10.72
C GLN A 47 31.78 -10.69 -9.45
N ARG A 48 31.57 -9.83 -8.45
CA ARG A 48 32.31 -9.86 -7.19
C ARG A 48 32.07 -11.13 -6.38
N ILE A 49 30.85 -11.70 -6.44
CA ILE A 49 30.56 -12.99 -5.83
C ILE A 49 31.33 -14.08 -6.57
N ARG A 50 31.37 -14.08 -7.91
CA ARG A 50 32.14 -15.06 -8.70
C ARG A 50 33.63 -15.00 -8.40
N ASP A 51 34.17 -13.80 -8.18
CA ASP A 51 35.58 -13.63 -7.83
C ASP A 51 35.90 -14.21 -6.43
N LYS A 52 34.92 -14.28 -5.52
CA LYS A 52 35.06 -14.84 -4.15
C LYS A 52 34.63 -16.31 -4.04
N ILE A 53 33.65 -16.74 -4.82
CA ILE A 53 33.02 -18.06 -4.82
C ILE A 53 33.12 -18.57 -6.26
N VAL A 54 33.92 -19.61 -6.50
CA VAL A 54 34.28 -20.15 -7.84
C VAL A 54 33.06 -20.61 -8.68
N GLU A 55 31.87 -20.64 -8.09
CA GLU A 55 30.61 -21.06 -8.72
C GLU A 55 29.87 -19.89 -9.40
N SER A 56 29.31 -20.13 -10.58
CA SER A 56 28.53 -19.12 -11.31
C SER A 56 27.14 -18.94 -10.68
N VAL A 57 26.78 -17.69 -10.35
CA VAL A 57 25.45 -17.35 -9.83
C VAL A 57 24.46 -17.08 -10.97
N ASP A 58 23.33 -17.80 -10.96
CA ASP A 58 22.22 -17.53 -11.88
C ASP A 58 21.54 -16.17 -11.59
N SER A 59 21.06 -15.51 -12.65
CA SER A 59 20.41 -14.19 -12.54
C SER A 59 19.07 -14.24 -11.81
N SER A 60 18.30 -15.33 -11.93
CA SER A 60 17.04 -15.50 -11.19
C SER A 60 17.31 -15.70 -9.70
N ALA A 61 18.26 -16.57 -9.37
CA ALA A 61 18.68 -16.81 -7.99
C ALA A 61 19.21 -15.53 -7.31
N LEU A 62 20.00 -14.73 -8.03
CA LEU A 62 20.47 -13.43 -7.53
C LEU A 62 19.31 -12.46 -7.27
N GLN A 63 18.32 -12.41 -8.17
CA GLN A 63 17.14 -11.57 -8.00
C GLN A 63 16.35 -11.98 -6.75
N GLU A 64 16.08 -13.26 -6.58
CA GLU A 64 15.36 -13.78 -5.41
C GLU A 64 16.12 -13.51 -4.12
N ALA A 65 17.43 -13.72 -4.10
CA ALA A 65 18.26 -13.46 -2.94
C ALA A 65 18.32 -11.97 -2.56
N LEU A 66 18.45 -11.06 -3.53
CA LEU A 66 18.42 -9.62 -3.28
C LEU A 66 17.06 -9.19 -2.71
N TRP A 67 15.96 -9.60 -3.32
CA TRP A 67 14.62 -9.24 -2.82
C TRP A 67 14.33 -9.85 -1.45
N ALA A 68 14.77 -11.08 -1.18
CA ALA A 68 14.66 -11.67 0.15
C ALA A 68 15.43 -10.84 1.20
N LEU A 69 16.64 -10.36 0.88
CA LEU A 69 17.40 -9.48 1.77
C LEU A 69 16.75 -8.09 1.95
N VAL A 70 16.06 -7.56 0.93
CA VAL A 70 15.25 -6.34 1.07
C VAL A 70 14.09 -6.57 2.04
N TRP A 71 13.40 -7.70 1.94
CA TRP A 71 12.28 -8.04 2.83
C TRP A 71 12.70 -8.32 4.26
N GLN A 72 13.95 -8.79 4.47
CA GLN A 72 14.60 -8.86 5.78
C GLN A 72 15.11 -7.48 6.27
N GLY A 73 15.07 -6.45 5.42
CA GLY A 73 15.57 -5.09 5.68
C GLY A 73 17.08 -5.03 5.91
N VAL A 74 17.85 -5.87 5.22
CA VAL A 74 19.32 -5.90 5.29
C VAL A 74 19.94 -5.02 4.21
N ILE A 75 19.27 -4.88 3.07
CA ILE A 75 19.75 -4.13 1.92
C ILE A 75 18.67 -3.19 1.39
N THR A 76 19.09 -2.17 0.65
CA THR A 76 18.20 -1.19 0.01
C THR A 76 18.65 -0.87 -1.42
N SER A 77 17.77 -0.24 -2.20
CA SER A 77 18.02 0.26 -3.55
C SER A 77 17.84 1.78 -3.63
N ASP A 78 18.62 2.43 -4.50
CA ASP A 78 18.63 3.88 -4.70
C ASP A 78 17.47 4.41 -5.56
N ILE A 79 16.70 3.53 -6.20
CA ILE A 79 15.59 3.92 -7.09
C ILE A 79 14.34 3.07 -6.91
N TRP A 80 13.19 3.64 -7.26
CA TRP A 80 11.88 2.96 -7.21
C TRP A 80 11.61 2.00 -8.38
N ALA A 81 12.47 1.98 -9.40
CA ALA A 81 12.21 1.21 -10.62
C ALA A 81 12.08 -0.31 -10.36
N PRO A 82 12.94 -0.96 -9.55
CA PRO A 82 12.79 -2.37 -9.17
C PRO A 82 11.46 -2.67 -8.49
N LEU A 83 11.07 -1.83 -7.52
CA LEU A 83 9.81 -2.02 -6.78
C LEU A 83 8.60 -1.91 -7.71
N ARG A 84 8.57 -0.90 -8.58
CA ARG A 84 7.49 -0.73 -9.57
C ARG A 84 7.45 -1.88 -10.57
N ALA A 85 8.59 -2.46 -10.92
CA ALA A 85 8.65 -3.61 -11.80
C ALA A 85 8.07 -4.87 -11.11
N LEU A 86 8.38 -5.08 -9.84
CA LEU A 86 7.83 -6.16 -9.02
C LEU A 86 6.30 -6.08 -8.92
N THR A 87 5.75 -4.89 -8.68
CA THR A 87 4.29 -4.70 -8.58
C THR A 87 3.56 -4.80 -9.93
N ARG A 88 4.27 -4.61 -11.05
CA ARG A 88 3.69 -4.71 -12.41
C ARG A 88 3.76 -6.12 -12.97
N SER A 89 4.77 -6.90 -12.57
CA SER A 89 4.91 -8.29 -13.00
C SER A 89 3.80 -9.19 -12.45
N SER A 90 3.14 -8.82 -11.34
CA SER A 90 2.01 -9.56 -10.79
C SER A 90 0.67 -9.26 -11.48
N SER A 91 0.55 -8.16 -12.24
CA SER A 91 -0.62 -7.91 -13.07
C SER A 91 -0.49 -8.70 -14.37
N ASN A 92 -1.06 -9.91 -14.41
CA ASN A 92 -1.26 -10.76 -15.60
C ASN A 92 -0.50 -10.30 -16.85
N ALA A 93 0.77 -10.70 -16.96
CA ALA A 93 1.46 -10.72 -18.23
C ALA A 93 0.78 -11.76 -19.12
N ARG A 94 -0.41 -11.43 -19.67
CA ARG A 94 -0.82 -12.02 -20.93
C ARG A 94 0.26 -11.60 -21.90
N THR A 95 1.12 -12.55 -22.26
CA THR A 95 2.02 -12.48 -23.40
C THR A 95 1.16 -12.15 -24.61
N SER A 96 1.02 -10.85 -24.88
CA SER A 96 0.53 -10.39 -26.16
C SER A 96 1.58 -10.82 -27.16
N THR A 97 1.29 -11.88 -27.90
CA THR A 97 1.99 -12.24 -29.12
C THR A 97 1.70 -11.13 -30.14
N ARG A 98 2.31 -9.96 -29.95
CA ARG A 98 2.40 -8.94 -30.98
C ARG A 98 3.19 -9.56 -32.12
N ARG A 99 2.45 -10.11 -33.09
CA ARG A 99 2.96 -10.48 -34.41
C ARG A 99 3.82 -9.31 -34.90
N SER A 100 5.11 -9.58 -35.07
CA SER A 100 6.04 -8.63 -35.66
C SER A 100 5.52 -8.27 -37.06
N HIS A 101 5.15 -7.00 -37.24
CA HIS A 101 4.88 -6.51 -38.59
C HIS A 101 6.21 -6.53 -39.35
N ARG A 102 6.18 -7.21 -40.50
CA ARG A 102 7.27 -7.40 -41.45
C ARG A 102 8.16 -6.16 -41.60
N ALA A 103 9.47 -6.43 -41.59
CA ALA A 103 10.55 -5.51 -41.84
C ALA A 103 10.30 -4.62 -43.08
N ARG A 104 10.30 -3.30 -42.88
CA ARG A 104 10.63 -2.34 -43.94
C ARG A 104 12.15 -2.27 -44.03
N ARG A 105 12.69 -2.66 -45.18
CA ARG A 105 14.10 -2.54 -45.56
C ARG A 105 14.53 -1.07 -45.62
N GLY A 106 15.77 -0.81 -45.23
CA GLY A 106 16.53 0.36 -45.70
C GLY A 106 16.76 1.48 -44.68
N ARG A 107 17.63 1.26 -43.68
CA ARG A 107 18.43 2.33 -43.09
C ARG A 107 19.70 1.76 -42.45
N PRO A 108 20.89 2.31 -42.74
CA PRO A 108 22.13 1.84 -42.12
C PRO A 108 22.14 2.30 -40.65
N VAL A 109 22.26 1.34 -39.73
CA VAL A 109 22.41 1.61 -38.30
C VAL A 109 23.88 1.92 -38.04
N TYR A 110 24.18 3.18 -37.76
CA TYR A 110 25.46 3.57 -37.17
C TYR A 110 25.60 2.92 -35.79
N ALA A 111 26.76 2.33 -35.52
CA ALA A 111 27.11 1.75 -34.23
C ALA A 111 26.94 2.81 -33.13
N GLN A 112 26.02 2.55 -32.21
CA GLN A 112 25.84 3.37 -31.01
C GLN A 112 27.03 3.17 -30.07
N PRO A 113 27.56 4.23 -29.44
CA PRO A 113 28.65 4.12 -28.49
C PRO A 113 28.22 3.31 -27.27
N VAL A 114 29.12 2.44 -26.80
CA VAL A 114 28.96 1.62 -25.59
C VAL A 114 28.91 2.56 -24.39
N SER A 115 27.70 2.98 -24.03
CA SER A 115 27.43 3.53 -22.70
C SER A 115 27.60 2.40 -21.68
N PRO A 116 28.12 2.66 -20.47
CA PRO A 116 28.18 1.65 -19.42
C PRO A 116 26.79 1.04 -19.26
N ARG A 117 26.71 -0.30 -19.30
CA ARG A 117 25.45 -1.06 -19.26
C ARG A 117 24.75 -0.81 -17.92
N VAL A 118 23.96 0.25 -17.82
CA VAL A 118 22.87 0.30 -16.86
C VAL A 118 21.95 -0.84 -17.26
N SER A 119 21.80 -1.84 -16.39
CA SER A 119 21.00 -3.03 -16.66
C SER A 119 19.51 -2.68 -16.66
N TYR A 120 19.05 -2.01 -17.72
CA TYR A 120 17.62 -1.86 -18.02
C TYR A 120 17.02 -3.16 -18.60
N ASN A 121 17.85 -4.16 -18.92
CA ASN A 121 17.38 -5.44 -19.45
C ASN A 121 16.69 -6.30 -18.37
N THR A 122 16.90 -6.01 -17.09
CA THR A 122 16.25 -6.66 -15.94
C THR A 122 15.61 -5.61 -15.03
N PRO A 123 14.37 -5.16 -15.32
CA PRO A 123 13.73 -4.06 -14.59
C PRO A 123 13.67 -4.25 -13.06
N ASN A 124 13.54 -5.51 -12.60
CA ASN A 124 13.48 -5.90 -11.19
C ASN A 124 14.82 -5.79 -10.45
N LEU A 125 15.93 -5.56 -11.16
CA LEU A 125 17.30 -5.47 -10.64
C LEU A 125 17.95 -4.11 -10.92
N ALA A 126 17.19 -3.16 -11.47
CA ALA A 126 17.68 -1.85 -11.83
C ALA A 126 18.23 -1.07 -10.61
N GLY A 127 19.13 -0.12 -10.86
CA GLY A 127 19.71 0.70 -9.81
C GLY A 127 20.84 0.02 -9.05
N ARG A 128 21.32 0.71 -8.01
CA ARG A 128 22.39 0.24 -7.14
C ARG A 128 21.79 -0.31 -5.86
N TRP A 129 22.42 -1.36 -5.37
CA TRP A 129 22.05 -2.07 -4.15
C TRP A 129 23.14 -1.87 -3.13
N SER A 130 22.76 -1.60 -1.88
CA SER A 130 23.68 -1.30 -0.79
C SER A 130 23.19 -1.90 0.51
N LEU A 131 24.11 -2.15 1.44
CA LEU A 131 23.76 -2.56 2.79
C LEU A 131 22.96 -1.44 3.47
N LEU A 132 21.87 -1.78 4.13
CA LEU A 132 21.12 -0.82 4.93
C LEU A 132 21.90 -0.58 6.23
N GLN A 133 22.41 0.64 6.39
CA GLN A 133 23.03 1.09 7.63
C GLN A 133 21.94 1.69 8.51
N VAL A 134 21.67 1.06 9.64
CA VAL A 134 20.71 1.53 10.65
C VAL A 134 21.47 1.69 11.95
N GLU A 135 21.50 2.91 12.48
CA GLU A 135 22.06 3.15 13.79
C GLU A 135 21.21 2.46 14.85
N PRO A 136 21.83 1.75 15.82
CA PRO A 136 21.07 1.09 16.87
C PRO A 136 20.44 2.15 17.78
N LEU A 137 19.12 2.11 17.93
CA LEU A 137 18.39 2.83 18.97
C LEU A 137 18.06 1.88 20.11
N ASN A 138 18.06 2.41 21.33
CA ASN A 138 17.52 1.72 22.49
C ASN A 138 16.03 1.41 22.25
N ASP A 139 15.57 0.25 22.70
CA ASP A 139 14.18 -0.19 22.62
C ASP A 139 13.18 0.84 23.15
N THR A 140 13.56 1.58 24.21
CA THR A 140 12.69 2.63 24.77
C THR A 140 12.52 3.81 23.80
N GLU A 141 13.60 4.28 23.20
CA GLU A 141 13.58 5.38 22.21
C GLU A 141 12.82 4.96 20.95
N ARG A 142 13.05 3.72 20.49
CA ARG A 142 12.32 3.13 19.37
C ARG A 142 10.82 3.04 19.65
N MET A 143 10.44 2.52 20.81
CA MET A 143 9.01 2.39 21.18
C MET A 143 8.35 3.77 21.28
N LEU A 144 9.05 4.77 21.80
CA LEU A 144 8.57 6.15 21.82
C LEU A 144 8.37 6.71 20.41
N ALA A 145 9.35 6.55 19.52
CA ALA A 145 9.23 6.99 18.14
C ALA A 145 8.08 6.28 17.40
N LEU A 146 7.86 4.98 17.66
CA LEU A 146 6.70 4.25 17.14
C LEU A 146 5.37 4.82 17.67
N ALA A 147 5.30 5.13 18.96
CA ALA A 147 4.11 5.74 19.56
C ALA A 147 3.80 7.12 18.97
N GLU A 148 4.81 7.97 18.80
CA GLU A 148 4.68 9.28 18.16
C GLU A 148 4.22 9.16 16.71
N ASN A 149 4.84 8.27 15.92
CA ASN A 149 4.38 7.97 14.57
C ASN A 149 2.92 7.48 14.51
N MET A 150 2.49 6.69 15.49
CA MET A 150 1.10 6.25 15.58
C MET A 150 0.13 7.39 15.93
N LEU A 151 0.52 8.30 16.83
CA LEU A 151 -0.28 9.49 17.16
C LEU A 151 -0.38 10.43 15.94
N ASP A 152 0.70 10.65 15.21
CA ASP A 152 0.68 11.45 13.98
C ASP A 152 -0.20 10.85 12.89
N ARG A 153 -0.13 9.52 12.73
CA ARG A 153 -0.86 8.81 11.67
C ARG A 153 -2.34 8.63 11.99
N TYR A 154 -2.67 8.19 13.20
CA TYR A 154 -4.02 7.77 13.58
C TYR A 154 -4.73 8.78 14.47
N GLY A 155 -4.01 9.70 15.12
CA GLY A 155 -4.50 10.57 16.19
C GLY A 155 -4.77 9.84 17.51
N ILE A 156 -5.17 8.57 17.44
CA ILE A 156 -5.58 7.74 18.57
C ILE A 156 -4.87 6.39 18.50
N ILE A 157 -4.12 6.06 19.55
CA ILE A 157 -3.56 4.72 19.75
C ILE A 157 -4.65 3.82 20.33
N SER A 158 -5.03 2.80 19.57
CA SER A 158 -5.96 1.74 19.96
C SER A 158 -5.32 0.37 19.79
N ARG A 159 -5.92 -0.68 20.37
CA ARG A 159 -5.45 -2.06 20.18
C ARG A 159 -5.41 -2.45 18.70
N GLN A 160 -6.43 -2.07 17.93
CA GLN A 160 -6.53 -2.35 16.50
C GLN A 160 -5.42 -1.65 15.72
N ALA A 161 -5.11 -0.39 16.03
CA ALA A 161 -4.02 0.35 15.38
C ALA A 161 -2.66 -0.32 15.65
N VAL A 162 -2.42 -0.78 16.88
CA VAL A 162 -1.17 -1.48 17.25
C VAL A 162 -1.02 -2.80 16.50
N ILE A 163 -2.12 -3.54 16.32
CA ILE A 163 -2.13 -4.78 15.53
C ILE A 163 -1.90 -4.48 14.05
N ALA A 164 -2.54 -3.44 13.51
CA ALA A 164 -2.43 -3.07 12.11
C ALA A 164 -1.01 -2.64 11.72
N GLU A 165 -0.29 -1.96 12.62
CA GLU A 165 1.13 -1.60 12.43
C GLU A 165 2.11 -2.73 12.78
N ASN A 166 1.63 -3.86 13.31
CA ASN A 166 2.46 -5.00 13.73
C ASN A 166 3.58 -4.60 14.71
N ILE A 167 3.24 -3.81 15.72
CA ILE A 167 4.22 -3.31 16.70
C ILE A 167 4.80 -4.48 17.53
N PRO A 168 6.13 -4.57 17.69
CA PRO A 168 6.78 -5.56 18.54
C PRO A 168 6.25 -5.55 19.97
N GLY A 169 5.99 -6.74 20.53
CA GLY A 169 5.40 -6.89 21.87
C GLY A 169 3.92 -6.47 21.97
N GLY A 170 3.31 -6.05 20.85
CA GLY A 170 1.88 -5.80 20.71
C GLY A 170 1.33 -4.71 21.63
N PHE A 171 0.01 -4.75 21.83
CA PHE A 171 -0.70 -3.75 22.64
C PHE A 171 -0.23 -3.65 24.09
N PRO A 172 0.15 -4.73 24.81
CA PRO A 172 0.64 -4.61 26.19
C PRO A 172 1.91 -3.75 26.32
N SER A 173 2.84 -3.89 25.37
CA SER A 173 4.09 -3.12 25.36
C SER A 173 3.81 -1.64 25.08
N MET A 174 3.02 -1.36 24.05
CA MET A 174 2.56 0.01 23.74
C MET A 174 1.76 0.63 24.89
N GLN A 175 0.87 -0.13 25.53
CA GLN A 175 0.07 0.33 26.65
C GLN A 175 0.93 0.73 27.86
N THR A 176 2.04 0.02 28.11
CA THR A 176 2.96 0.34 29.20
C THR A 176 3.61 1.71 28.97
N LEU A 177 4.09 1.98 27.76
CA LEU A 177 4.60 3.28 27.38
C LEU A 177 3.52 4.37 27.44
N CYS A 178 2.34 4.11 26.88
CA CYS A 178 1.23 5.07 26.90
C CYS A 178 0.81 5.48 28.33
N ARG A 179 0.90 4.57 29.31
CA ARG A 179 0.65 4.91 30.73
C ARG A 179 1.69 5.87 31.26
N SER A 180 2.97 5.65 30.97
CA SER A 180 4.04 6.60 31.36
C SER A 180 3.87 7.97 30.68
N MET A 181 3.41 7.99 29.41
CA MET A 181 3.06 9.22 28.70
C MET A 181 1.80 9.91 29.29
N GLU A 182 0.85 9.13 29.81
CA GLU A 182 -0.34 9.64 30.53
C GLU A 182 0.06 10.25 31.88
N ASP A 183 0.91 9.57 32.66
CA ASP A 183 1.41 10.04 33.96
C ASP A 183 2.18 11.36 33.85
N SER A 184 2.91 11.56 32.74
CA SER A 184 3.59 12.82 32.41
C SER A 184 2.67 13.88 31.77
N GLY A 185 1.40 13.55 31.54
CA GLY A 185 0.39 14.45 30.98
C GLY A 185 0.51 14.71 29.47
N ARG A 186 1.36 13.97 28.73
CA ARG A 186 1.52 14.12 27.27
C ARG A 186 0.28 13.65 26.51
N ILE A 187 -0.33 12.56 26.96
CA ILE A 187 -1.53 11.98 26.33
C ILE A 187 -2.61 11.73 27.38
N MET A 188 -3.84 11.51 26.93
CA MET A 188 -4.96 11.16 27.79
C MET A 188 -5.56 9.83 27.36
N ARG A 189 -5.92 9.01 28.36
CA ARG A 189 -6.65 7.76 28.15
C ARG A 189 -8.16 8.00 28.14
N GLY A 190 -8.88 7.33 27.26
CA GLY A 190 -10.33 7.42 27.19
C GLY A 190 -10.95 6.42 26.22
N ARG A 191 -12.26 6.59 25.98
CA ARG A 191 -13.01 5.92 24.90
C ARG A 191 -13.46 6.99 23.91
N PHE A 192 -12.70 7.15 22.84
CA PHE A 192 -12.91 8.22 21.88
C PHE A 192 -13.68 7.73 20.64
N VAL A 193 -13.42 6.49 20.21
CA VAL A 193 -14.03 5.89 19.02
C VAL A 193 -14.72 4.57 19.39
N GLU A 194 -15.98 4.43 18.99
CA GLU A 194 -16.72 3.19 19.15
C GLU A 194 -16.14 2.06 18.28
N GLY A 195 -16.18 0.82 18.75
CA GLY A 195 -15.63 -0.35 18.04
C GLY A 195 -14.11 -0.54 18.15
N LEU A 196 -13.35 0.46 18.60
CA LEU A 196 -11.88 0.40 18.72
C LEU A 196 -11.35 -0.01 20.11
N GLY A 197 -12.00 -0.99 20.76
CA GLY A 197 -11.59 -1.48 22.08
C GLY A 197 -11.72 -0.46 23.22
N GLY A 198 -11.51 -0.91 24.46
CA GLY A 198 -11.78 -0.09 25.65
C GLY A 198 -10.69 0.93 26.00
N ALA A 199 -9.41 0.55 25.91
CA ALA A 199 -8.30 1.45 26.21
C ALA A 199 -7.82 2.13 24.93
N GLN A 200 -7.97 3.45 24.87
CA GLN A 200 -7.49 4.30 23.78
C GLN A 200 -6.73 5.48 24.36
N PHE A 201 -5.72 5.95 23.64
CA PHE A 201 -4.87 7.05 24.06
C PHE A 201 -4.74 8.06 22.94
N ALA A 202 -4.82 9.35 23.26
CA ALA A 202 -4.70 10.42 22.29
C ALA A 202 -4.13 11.68 22.93
N GLU A 203 -3.54 12.54 22.11
CA GLU A 203 -3.13 13.87 22.55
C GLU A 203 -4.34 14.76 22.85
N ARG A 204 -4.16 15.74 23.74
CA ARG A 204 -5.24 16.67 24.11
C ARG A 204 -5.80 17.43 22.91
N LEU A 205 -4.93 17.89 22.02
CA LEU A 205 -5.33 18.59 20.78
C LEU A 205 -6.19 17.70 19.88
N THR A 206 -5.87 16.40 19.78
CA THR A 206 -6.70 15.45 19.02
C THR A 206 -8.06 15.29 19.66
N ILE A 207 -8.14 15.20 20.98
CA ILE A 207 -9.41 15.06 21.72
C ILE A 207 -10.28 16.30 21.54
N ASP A 208 -9.70 17.49 21.58
CA ASP A 208 -10.43 18.73 21.33
C ASP A 208 -10.94 18.82 19.88
N ARG A 209 -10.12 18.43 18.90
CA ARG A 209 -10.56 18.30 17.50
C ARG A 209 -11.73 17.31 17.34
N LEU A 210 -11.71 16.17 18.04
CA LEU A 210 -12.82 15.21 17.99
C LEU A 210 -14.12 15.81 18.57
N ARG A 211 -14.03 16.59 19.65
CA ARG A 211 -15.18 17.31 20.22
C ARG A 211 -15.73 18.36 19.27
N ASP A 212 -14.86 19.10 18.60
CA ASP A 212 -15.25 20.08 17.59
C ASP A 212 -15.97 19.40 16.43
N LEU A 213 -15.45 18.28 15.93
CA LEU A 213 -16.09 17.49 14.87
C LEU A 213 -17.43 16.92 15.31
N ALA A 214 -17.55 16.43 16.55
CA ALA A 214 -18.82 15.93 17.09
C ALA A 214 -19.87 17.04 17.22
N THR A 215 -19.45 18.24 17.63
CA THR A 215 -20.32 19.43 17.73
C THR A 215 -20.71 19.96 16.36
N GLN A 216 -19.84 19.85 15.36
CA GLN A 216 -20.13 20.28 13.99
C GLN A 216 -20.95 19.25 13.21
N ALA A 217 -20.92 17.97 13.58
CA ALA A 217 -21.70 16.91 12.92
C ALA A 217 -23.23 17.11 13.08
N THR A 218 -23.68 17.92 14.04
CA THR A 218 -25.08 18.34 14.16
C THR A 218 -25.49 19.43 13.16
N GLN A 219 -24.53 20.03 12.46
CA GLN A 219 -24.77 20.93 11.32
C GLN A 219 -24.66 20.12 10.03
N THR A 220 -25.58 20.32 9.08
CA THR A 220 -25.58 19.66 7.76
C THR A 220 -24.38 20.11 6.93
N ARG A 221 -23.22 19.49 7.19
CA ARG A 221 -21.99 19.75 6.46
C ARG A 221 -21.90 18.81 5.26
N HIS A 222 -21.78 19.39 4.07
CA HIS A 222 -21.49 18.64 2.86
C HIS A 222 -20.00 18.31 2.81
N TYR A 223 -19.67 17.03 3.03
CA TYR A 223 -18.32 16.52 2.83
C TYR A 223 -18.12 16.10 1.38
N THR A 224 -16.96 16.44 0.79
CA THR A 224 -16.61 16.00 -0.55
C THR A 224 -16.27 14.50 -0.55
N PRO A 225 -16.97 13.68 -1.36
CA PRO A 225 -16.63 12.27 -1.49
C PRO A 225 -15.23 12.08 -2.10
N VAL A 226 -14.46 11.14 -1.56
CA VAL A 226 -13.13 10.79 -2.05
C VAL A 226 -13.04 9.29 -2.32
N ALA A 227 -12.58 8.94 -3.51
CA ALA A 227 -12.32 7.56 -3.87
C ALA A 227 -10.86 7.19 -3.59
N LEU A 228 -10.67 6.07 -2.90
CA LEU A 228 -9.37 5.54 -2.48
C LEU A 228 -9.24 4.08 -2.95
N SER A 229 -8.01 3.58 -3.05
CA SER A 229 -7.82 2.13 -3.11
C SER A 229 -8.31 1.50 -1.80
N ALA A 230 -8.91 0.31 -1.87
CA ALA A 230 -9.23 -0.44 -0.67
C ALA A 230 -7.97 -0.71 0.20
N ASN A 231 -6.80 -0.78 -0.44
CA ASN A 231 -5.49 -0.96 0.21
C ASN A 231 -4.82 0.35 0.65
N ASP A 232 -5.43 1.50 0.36
CA ASP A 232 -4.87 2.79 0.74
C ASP A 232 -4.75 2.91 2.26
N PRO A 233 -3.63 3.39 2.82
CA PRO A 233 -3.48 3.61 4.26
C PRO A 233 -4.55 4.53 4.87
N ALA A 234 -5.10 5.47 4.10
CA ALA A 234 -6.18 6.34 4.55
C ALA A 234 -7.54 5.63 4.65
N ASN A 235 -7.69 4.45 4.03
CA ASN A 235 -8.89 3.63 4.21
C ASN A 235 -8.82 2.84 5.54
N VAL A 236 -9.63 3.26 6.50
CA VAL A 236 -9.76 2.61 7.82
C VAL A 236 -10.61 1.33 7.80
N TRP A 237 -11.49 1.19 6.80
CA TRP A 237 -12.46 0.10 6.69
C TRP A 237 -11.79 -1.21 6.21
N GLY A 238 -12.15 -2.31 6.88
CA GLY A 238 -11.52 -3.62 6.66
C GLY A 238 -10.10 -3.71 7.23
N ASN A 239 -9.72 -2.79 8.12
CA ASN A 239 -8.41 -2.75 8.77
C ASN A 239 -8.55 -2.37 10.25
N LEU A 240 -8.72 -1.07 10.53
CA LEU A 240 -8.95 -0.58 11.88
C LEU A 240 -10.40 -0.82 12.29
N LEU A 241 -11.32 -0.52 11.38
CA LEU A 241 -12.75 -0.74 11.54
C LEU A 241 -13.20 -1.96 10.72
N PRO A 242 -14.14 -2.77 11.23
CA PRO A 242 -14.77 -3.82 10.43
C PRO A 242 -15.50 -3.18 9.25
N TRP A 243 -15.64 -3.88 8.12
CA TRP A 243 -16.45 -3.39 7.01
C TRP A 243 -17.89 -3.05 7.47
N ALA A 244 -18.42 -1.93 6.97
CA ALA A 244 -19.79 -1.54 7.26
C ALA A 244 -20.76 -2.64 6.83
N ALA A 245 -21.72 -2.97 7.69
CA ALA A 245 -22.70 -4.01 7.41
C ALA A 245 -23.50 -3.68 6.13
N HIS A 246 -23.76 -4.69 5.31
CA HIS A 246 -24.52 -4.55 4.08
C HIS A 246 -25.35 -5.82 3.86
N PRO A 247 -26.61 -5.73 3.39
CA PRO A 247 -27.48 -6.90 3.20
C PRO A 247 -27.09 -7.78 2.00
N ALA A 248 -26.26 -7.26 1.09
CA ALA A 248 -25.76 -8.01 -0.06
C ALA A 248 -24.74 -9.09 0.35
N THR A 249 -24.66 -10.13 -0.48
CA THR A 249 -23.77 -11.29 -0.35
C THR A 249 -22.31 -10.97 -0.66
N LEU A 250 -22.02 -9.94 -1.45
CA LEU A 250 -20.65 -9.51 -1.72
C LEU A 250 -19.98 -9.02 -0.43
N VAL A 251 -18.92 -9.71 -0.01
CA VAL A 251 -18.10 -9.31 1.14
C VAL A 251 -16.93 -8.44 0.67
N PRO A 252 -16.82 -7.18 1.15
CA PRO A 252 -15.68 -6.33 0.82
C PRO A 252 -14.34 -6.91 1.29
N THR A 253 -13.28 -6.68 0.52
CA THR A 253 -11.92 -7.11 0.88
C THR A 253 -10.89 -6.06 0.47
N ARG A 254 -9.78 -5.97 1.23
CA ARG A 254 -8.64 -5.12 0.89
C ARG A 254 -7.77 -5.85 -0.15
N ARG A 255 -8.16 -5.74 -1.42
CA ARG A 255 -7.44 -6.33 -2.57
C ARG A 255 -6.99 -5.26 -3.56
N ALA A 256 -5.86 -5.52 -4.20
CA ALA A 256 -5.32 -4.63 -5.23
C ALA A 256 -6.32 -4.50 -6.39
N GLY A 257 -6.65 -3.26 -6.77
CA GLY A 257 -7.65 -2.95 -7.78
C GLY A 257 -9.09 -2.86 -7.27
N ALA A 258 -9.35 -3.09 -5.98
CA ALA A 258 -10.61 -2.69 -5.36
C ALA A 258 -10.53 -1.22 -4.94
N LEU A 259 -11.67 -0.51 -5.04
CA LEU A 259 -11.79 0.90 -4.67
C LEU A 259 -12.91 1.09 -3.64
N VAL A 260 -12.78 2.11 -2.82
CA VAL A 260 -13.82 2.57 -1.90
C VAL A 260 -14.09 4.05 -2.13
N VAL A 261 -15.32 4.50 -1.88
CA VAL A 261 -15.63 5.94 -1.78
C VAL A 261 -16.08 6.24 -0.36
N VAL A 262 -15.44 7.23 0.25
CA VAL A 262 -15.73 7.68 1.61
C VAL A 262 -16.12 9.15 1.59
N SER A 263 -17.05 9.54 2.46
CA SER A 263 -17.39 10.95 2.70
C SER A 263 -17.77 11.15 4.16
N GLY A 264 -17.21 12.17 4.81
CA GLY A 264 -17.50 12.46 6.22
C GLY A 264 -17.23 11.29 7.18
N GLY A 265 -16.29 10.41 6.85
CA GLY A 265 -16.00 9.19 7.62
C GLY A 265 -16.93 8.00 7.33
N LYS A 266 -18.00 8.18 6.56
CA LYS A 266 -18.90 7.09 6.14
C LYS A 266 -18.37 6.39 4.88
N LEU A 267 -18.46 5.06 4.85
CA LEU A 267 -18.23 4.25 3.64
C LEU A 267 -19.49 4.28 2.78
N LEU A 268 -19.38 4.81 1.56
CA LEU A 268 -20.53 5.00 0.66
C LEU A 268 -20.54 4.02 -0.50
N LEU A 269 -19.36 3.60 -0.96
CA LEU A 269 -19.24 2.71 -2.12
C LEU A 269 -18.04 1.79 -1.96
N TYR A 270 -18.18 0.54 -2.40
CA TYR A 270 -17.07 -0.40 -2.59
C TYR A 270 -17.17 -1.02 -3.98
N LEU A 271 -16.12 -0.85 -4.80
CA LEU A 271 -15.96 -1.51 -6.08
C LEU A 271 -15.00 -2.69 -5.92
N ALA A 272 -15.49 -3.90 -6.20
CA ALA A 272 -14.69 -5.11 -6.07
C ALA A 272 -13.52 -5.13 -7.07
N GLN A 273 -12.50 -5.93 -6.76
CA GLN A 273 -11.38 -6.17 -7.66
C GLN A 273 -11.87 -6.63 -9.05
N GLY A 274 -11.40 -5.97 -10.10
CA GLY A 274 -11.81 -6.24 -11.49
C GLY A 274 -13.14 -5.60 -11.89
N GLY A 275 -13.78 -4.82 -11.01
CA GLY A 275 -14.86 -3.89 -11.34
C GLY A 275 -16.22 -4.50 -11.69
N LYS A 276 -16.37 -5.83 -11.64
CA LYS A 276 -17.62 -6.51 -12.03
C LYS A 276 -18.78 -6.29 -11.06
N LYS A 277 -18.49 -6.16 -9.77
CA LYS A 277 -19.49 -6.02 -8.72
C LYS A 277 -19.20 -4.80 -7.86
N MET A 278 -20.26 -4.13 -7.42
CA MET A 278 -20.18 -2.94 -6.58
C MET A 278 -21.20 -3.01 -5.44
N LEU A 279 -20.81 -2.47 -4.28
CA LEU A 279 -21.73 -2.15 -3.19
C LEU A 279 -21.90 -0.64 -3.09
N VAL A 280 -23.11 -0.21 -2.80
CA VAL A 280 -23.45 1.18 -2.49
C VAL A 280 -24.28 1.18 -1.21
N TRP A 281 -23.74 1.80 -0.17
CA TRP A 281 -24.45 2.03 1.09
C TRP A 281 -25.34 3.25 0.93
N GLN A 282 -26.63 3.07 1.18
CA GLN A 282 -27.64 4.11 1.12
C GLN A 282 -28.53 3.99 2.35
N GLU A 283 -28.74 5.09 3.06
CA GLU A 283 -29.75 5.16 4.12
C GLU A 283 -31.15 5.24 3.48
N LYS A 284 -32.16 4.64 4.13
CA LYS A 284 -33.54 4.69 3.60
C LYS A 284 -33.95 6.16 3.47
N GLU A 285 -34.50 6.53 2.31
CA GLU A 285 -35.02 7.87 1.97
C GLU A 285 -33.97 8.91 1.50
N GLU A 286 -32.67 8.65 1.58
CA GLU A 286 -31.65 9.59 1.11
C GLU A 286 -31.37 9.40 -0.39
N LEU A 287 -31.40 10.48 -1.18
CA LEU A 287 -31.00 10.44 -2.59
C LEU A 287 -29.49 10.23 -2.71
N LEU A 288 -29.08 9.33 -3.61
CA LEU A 288 -27.66 9.12 -3.89
C LEU A 288 -27.08 10.35 -4.60
N ALA A 289 -26.12 10.99 -3.95
CA ALA A 289 -25.40 12.15 -4.46
C ALA A 289 -24.52 11.77 -5.68
N PRO A 290 -24.66 12.42 -6.86
CA PRO A 290 -23.86 12.14 -8.05
C PRO A 290 -22.34 12.22 -7.82
N GLU A 291 -21.91 13.04 -6.86
CA GLU A 291 -20.53 13.27 -6.45
C GLU A 291 -19.82 11.98 -6.00
N ILE A 292 -20.56 11.00 -5.46
CA ILE A 292 -20.02 9.69 -5.06
C ILE A 292 -19.45 8.97 -6.28
N PHE A 293 -20.21 8.96 -7.38
CA PHE A 293 -19.80 8.30 -8.63
C PHE A 293 -18.74 9.11 -9.37
N GLN A 294 -18.79 10.45 -9.29
CA GLN A 294 -17.72 11.31 -9.84
C GLN A 294 -16.39 11.10 -9.12
N ALA A 295 -16.40 10.91 -7.80
CA ALA A 295 -15.19 10.57 -7.05
C ALA A 295 -14.62 9.23 -7.53
N LEU A 296 -15.47 8.21 -7.70
CA LEU A 296 -15.08 6.91 -8.26
C LEU A 296 -14.43 7.06 -9.64
N THR A 297 -15.08 7.75 -10.59
CA THR A 297 -14.55 7.90 -11.95
C THR A 297 -13.28 8.74 -11.98
N THR A 298 -13.12 9.71 -11.08
CA THR A 298 -11.88 10.46 -10.90
C THR A 298 -10.72 9.55 -10.50
N ALA A 299 -10.92 8.61 -9.56
CA ALA A 299 -9.90 7.62 -9.22
C ALA A 299 -9.62 6.67 -10.40
N LEU A 300 -10.67 6.18 -11.06
CA LEU A 300 -10.52 5.25 -12.18
C LEU A 300 -9.78 5.86 -13.39
N ARG A 301 -9.94 7.16 -13.67
CA ARG A 301 -9.22 7.87 -14.74
C ARG A 301 -7.71 7.94 -14.51
N ARG A 302 -7.24 7.81 -13.27
CA ARG A 302 -5.80 7.73 -12.95
C ARG A 302 -5.19 6.38 -13.38
N GLU A 303 -6.04 5.40 -13.69
CA GLU A 303 -5.66 4.05 -14.13
C GLU A 303 -6.15 3.79 -15.58
N PRO A 304 -5.57 4.44 -16.60
CA PRO A 304 -6.10 4.42 -17.98
C PRO A 304 -6.06 3.05 -18.67
N ARG A 305 -5.40 2.05 -18.07
CA ARG A 305 -5.33 0.68 -18.58
C ARG A 305 -6.39 -0.23 -17.97
N LEU A 306 -7.08 0.22 -16.92
CA LEU A 306 -8.11 -0.55 -16.25
C LEU A 306 -9.36 -0.55 -17.13
N ARG A 307 -9.75 -1.74 -17.60
CA ARG A 307 -10.97 -1.95 -18.38
C ARG A 307 -11.81 -3.04 -17.77
N PHE A 308 -13.09 -2.78 -17.59
CA PHE A 308 -14.02 -3.76 -17.03
C PHE A 308 -15.47 -3.42 -17.40
N THR A 309 -16.35 -4.40 -17.20
CA THR A 309 -17.79 -4.24 -17.27
C THR A 309 -18.36 -4.47 -15.88
N LEU A 310 -19.01 -3.45 -15.32
CA LEU A 310 -19.81 -3.54 -14.11
C LEU A 310 -21.13 -4.21 -14.45
N THR A 311 -21.39 -5.37 -13.83
CA THR A 311 -22.59 -6.18 -14.10
C THR A 311 -23.60 -6.08 -12.97
N GLU A 312 -23.14 -5.98 -11.71
CA GLU A 312 -24.00 -6.06 -10.52
C GLU A 312 -23.72 -4.92 -9.53
N VAL A 313 -24.79 -4.38 -8.95
CA VAL A 313 -24.76 -3.44 -7.83
C VAL A 313 -25.72 -3.92 -6.76
N ASN A 314 -25.24 -4.09 -5.53
CA ASN A 314 -26.04 -4.59 -4.39
C ASN A 314 -26.79 -5.90 -4.73
N ASP A 315 -26.09 -6.84 -5.38
CA ASP A 315 -26.60 -8.14 -5.87
C ASP A 315 -27.70 -8.07 -6.94
N LEU A 316 -28.00 -6.89 -7.48
CA LEU A 316 -28.93 -6.72 -8.58
C LEU A 316 -28.18 -6.37 -9.87
N PRO A 317 -28.65 -6.82 -11.05
CA PRO A 317 -28.09 -6.38 -12.32
C PRO A 317 -28.08 -4.85 -12.40
N VAL A 318 -26.95 -4.23 -12.74
CA VAL A 318 -26.78 -2.76 -12.69
C VAL A 318 -27.84 -2.01 -13.49
N ARG A 319 -28.37 -2.62 -14.56
CA ARG A 319 -29.44 -2.06 -15.41
C ARG A 319 -30.78 -1.91 -14.70
N GLN A 320 -31.00 -2.67 -13.63
CA GLN A 320 -32.22 -2.69 -12.84
C GLN A 320 -32.12 -1.80 -11.59
N THR A 321 -30.99 -1.10 -11.41
CA THR A 321 -30.77 -0.26 -10.23
C THR A 321 -30.86 1.23 -10.57
N PRO A 322 -31.28 2.09 -9.62
CA PRO A 322 -31.27 3.55 -9.81
C PRO A 322 -29.89 4.13 -10.15
N MET A 323 -28.82 3.42 -9.78
CA MET A 323 -27.43 3.82 -10.01
C MET A 323 -27.04 3.77 -11.49
N PHE A 324 -27.80 3.07 -12.35
CA PHE A 324 -27.49 2.95 -13.77
C PHE A 324 -27.33 4.32 -14.45
N THR A 325 -28.28 5.22 -14.23
CA THR A 325 -28.27 6.56 -14.83
C THR A 325 -27.13 7.41 -14.26
N LEU A 326 -26.93 7.39 -12.93
CA LEU A 326 -25.89 8.16 -12.26
C LEU A 326 -24.47 7.74 -12.70
N LEU A 327 -24.24 6.43 -12.86
CA LEU A 327 -22.95 5.91 -13.35
C LEU A 327 -22.70 6.30 -14.80
N ARG A 328 -23.73 6.30 -15.65
CA ARG A 328 -23.61 6.77 -17.04
C ARG A 328 -23.25 8.25 -17.10
N GLU A 329 -23.92 9.08 -16.32
CA GLU A 329 -23.63 10.51 -16.21
C GLU A 329 -22.20 10.76 -15.68
N ALA A 330 -21.72 9.91 -14.76
CA ALA A 330 -20.35 9.98 -14.26
C ALA A 330 -19.27 9.56 -15.28
N GLY A 331 -19.67 8.87 -16.37
CA GLY A 331 -18.81 8.54 -17.51
C GLY A 331 -18.72 7.07 -17.91
N PHE A 332 -19.54 6.18 -17.35
CA PHE A 332 -19.63 4.78 -17.81
C PHE A 332 -20.43 4.68 -19.13
N SER A 333 -20.04 3.77 -20.01
CA SER A 333 -20.76 3.50 -21.27
C SER A 333 -21.68 2.28 -21.14
N SER A 334 -22.80 2.27 -21.87
CA SER A 334 -23.76 1.16 -21.81
C SER A 334 -23.32 0.00 -22.69
N SER A 335 -23.30 -1.23 -22.15
CA SER A 335 -22.98 -2.46 -22.88
C SER A 335 -23.99 -3.58 -22.59
N PRO A 336 -24.24 -4.55 -23.48
CA PRO A 336 -25.29 -5.55 -23.26
C PRO A 336 -25.23 -6.26 -21.89
N GLN A 337 -24.02 -6.45 -21.36
CA GLN A 337 -23.77 -7.12 -20.08
C GLN A 337 -23.87 -6.18 -18.86
N GLY A 338 -23.87 -4.85 -19.05
CA GLY A 338 -23.95 -3.89 -17.94
C GLY A 338 -23.44 -2.49 -18.34
N LEU A 339 -22.46 -2.00 -17.58
CA LEU A 339 -21.79 -0.71 -17.80
C LEU A 339 -20.28 -0.89 -17.97
N ASP A 340 -19.74 -0.44 -19.10
CA ASP A 340 -18.32 -0.54 -19.41
C ASP A 340 -17.54 0.68 -18.92
N TRP A 341 -16.31 0.43 -18.48
CA TRP A 341 -15.30 1.43 -18.16
C TRP A 341 -14.04 1.21 -18.99
N GLY A 342 -13.58 2.28 -19.67
CA GLY A 342 -12.26 2.39 -20.33
C GLY A 342 -12.14 1.92 -21.78
#